data_AF-A0A1Q8L8W7-F1
#
_entry.id   AF-A0A1Q8L8W7-F1
#
_cell.length_a   1.000
_cell.length_b   1.000
_cell.length_c   1.000
_cell.angle_alpha   90.00
_cell.angle_beta   90.00
_cell.angle_gamma   90.00
#
_symmetry.space_group_name_H-M   'P 1'
#
loop_
_entity.id
_entity.type
_entity.pdbx_description
1 polymer ?
#
loop_
_entity_poly.entity_id
_entity_poly.type
_entity_poly.pdbx_seq_one_letter_code
_entity_poly.pdbx_strand_id
1 'polypeptide(L)'
;MRWWRRSTTTPTGTAASDDDREARIRRRLHAVETERLEILLDERVPGRRHRLDALALARADLLDDLTALGADPPPAAVSQRTPCPEADSCR
;
A
#
# COMPACT_ATOMS: atom_id res chain seq x y z
N MET A 1 -25.24 11.90 48.58
CA MET A 1 -25.81 11.63 47.25
C MET A 1 -24.68 11.26 46.30
N ARG A 2 -24.53 9.98 45.94
CA ARG A 2 -23.45 9.50 45.06
C ARG A 2 -23.91 9.57 43.60
N TRP A 3 -23.34 10.50 42.85
CA TRP A 3 -23.56 10.59 41.41
C TRP A 3 -22.65 9.55 40.75
N TRP A 4 -23.26 8.51 40.18
CA TRP A 4 -22.55 7.52 39.40
C TRP A 4 -22.08 8.16 38.09
N ARG A 5 -20.78 8.43 37.99
CA ARG A 5 -20.14 8.71 36.70
C ARG A 5 -20.23 7.43 35.88
N ARG A 6 -21.22 7.37 35.00
CA ARG A 6 -21.33 6.32 33.99
C ARG A 6 -20.21 6.55 32.99
N SER A 7 -19.04 5.96 33.27
CA SER A 7 -17.95 5.89 32.31
C SER A 7 -18.45 5.12 31.09
N THR A 8 -18.76 5.84 30.02
CA THR A 8 -18.94 5.26 28.69
C THR A 8 -17.58 4.81 28.22
N THR A 9 -17.23 3.57 28.55
CA THR A 9 -16.06 2.89 27.99
C THR A 9 -16.38 2.63 26.52
N THR A 10 -15.92 3.50 25.64
CA THR A 10 -15.90 3.30 24.19
C THR A 10 -15.17 1.99 23.89
N PRO A 11 -15.60 1.16 22.93
CA PRO A 11 -14.91 -0.08 22.60
C PRO A 11 -13.58 0.25 21.90
N THR A 12 -12.54 0.53 22.68
CA THR A 12 -11.18 0.82 22.19
C THR A 12 -10.51 -0.41 21.57
N GLY A 13 -11.05 -1.62 21.81
CA GLY A 13 -10.46 -2.87 21.35
C GLY A 13 -10.48 -3.10 19.84
N THR A 14 -11.49 -2.60 19.13
CA THR A 14 -11.59 -2.76 17.67
C THR A 14 -10.75 -1.72 16.92
N ALA A 15 -10.83 -0.45 17.32
CA ALA A 15 -10.07 0.62 16.65
C ALA A 15 -8.54 0.41 16.76
N ALA A 16 -8.03 0.07 17.95
CA ALA A 16 -6.60 -0.20 18.12
C ALA A 16 -6.13 -1.45 17.34
N SER A 17 -7.00 -2.46 17.23
CA SER A 17 -6.72 -3.68 16.45
C SER A 17 -6.74 -3.42 14.94
N ASP A 18 -7.63 -2.56 14.46
CA ASP A 18 -7.73 -2.18 13.06
C ASP A 18 -6.56 -1.28 12.65
N ASP A 19 -6.13 -0.34 13.51
CA ASP A 19 -4.93 0.48 13.31
C ASP A 19 -3.65 -0.40 13.20
N ASP A 20 -3.51 -1.40 14.08
CA ASP A 20 -2.40 -2.35 14.06
C ASP A 20 -2.42 -3.23 12.79
N ARG A 21 -3.61 -3.60 12.33
CA ARG A 21 -3.81 -4.37 11.10
C ARG A 21 -3.48 -3.51 9.87
N GLU A 22 -3.97 -2.29 9.81
CA GLU A 22 -3.66 -1.31 8.77
C GLU A 22 -2.14 -1.07 8.67
N ALA A 23 -1.47 -0.83 9.81
CA ALA A 23 -0.03 -0.63 9.85
C ALA A 23 0.75 -1.86 9.36
N ARG A 24 0.26 -3.07 9.67
CA ARG A 24 0.86 -4.32 9.17
C ARG A 24 0.70 -4.46 7.67
N ILE A 25 -0.49 -4.17 7.13
CA ILE A 25 -0.77 -4.23 5.69
C ILE A 25 0.10 -3.22 4.95
N ARG A 26 0.21 -1.97 5.44
CA ARG A 26 1.09 -0.95 4.85
C ARG A 26 2.56 -1.36 4.82
N ARG A 27 3.08 -1.93 5.91
CA ARG A 27 4.46 -2.47 5.93
C ARG A 27 4.64 -3.58 4.89
N ARG A 28 3.64 -4.45 4.72
CA ARG A 28 3.69 -5.52 3.72
C ARG A 28 3.63 -4.98 2.31
N LEU A 29 2.79 -3.98 2.06
CA LEU A 29 2.67 -3.30 0.76
C LEU A 29 3.99 -2.64 0.38
N HIS A 30 4.65 -1.95 1.32
CA HIS A 30 5.97 -1.39 1.08
C HIS A 30 7.01 -2.47 0.74
N ALA A 31 7.02 -3.60 1.44
CA ALA A 31 7.93 -4.71 1.12
C ALA A 31 7.70 -5.29 -0.28
N VAL A 32 6.45 -5.46 -0.69
CA VAL A 32 6.08 -5.93 -2.05
C VAL A 32 6.54 -4.93 -3.11
N GLU A 33 6.38 -3.63 -2.87
CA GLU A 33 6.84 -2.59 -3.79
C GLU A 33 8.37 -2.54 -3.90
N THR A 34 9.09 -2.70 -2.79
CA THR A 34 10.56 -2.81 -2.78
C THR A 34 11.03 -4.01 -3.58
N GLU A 35 10.46 -5.20 -3.34
CA GLU A 35 10.82 -6.42 -4.08
C GLU A 35 10.55 -6.27 -5.59
N ARG A 36 9.42 -5.65 -5.95
CA ARG A 36 9.10 -5.35 -7.36
C ARG A 36 10.15 -4.45 -7.98
N LEU A 37 10.61 -3.41 -7.28
CA LEU A 37 11.65 -2.50 -7.78
C LEU A 37 12.99 -3.23 -7.94
N GLU A 38 13.39 -4.06 -6.99
CA GLU A 38 14.62 -4.86 -7.07
C GLU A 38 14.60 -5.79 -8.29
N ILE A 39 13.47 -6.47 -8.55
CA ILE A 39 13.30 -7.33 -9.74
C ILE A 39 13.28 -6.52 -11.03
N LEU A 40 12.73 -5.30 -11.00
CA LEU A 40 12.76 -4.43 -12.17
C LEU A 40 14.17 -3.99 -12.53
N LEU A 41 15.04 -3.78 -11.52
CA LEU A 41 16.43 -3.37 -11.68
C LEU A 41 17.36 -4.51 -12.16
N ASP A 42 17.05 -5.78 -11.87
CA ASP A 42 17.84 -6.93 -12.35
C ASP A 42 17.07 -7.77 -13.38
N GLU A 43 17.45 -7.65 -14.65
CA GLU A 43 16.86 -8.41 -15.75
C GLU A 43 17.21 -9.90 -15.72
N ARG A 44 18.24 -10.31 -14.97
CA ARG A 44 18.72 -11.70 -14.91
C ARG A 44 17.89 -12.57 -13.96
N VAL A 45 16.89 -12.00 -13.28
CA VAL A 45 16.05 -12.73 -12.33
C VAL A 45 15.32 -13.88 -13.04
N PRO A 46 15.53 -15.14 -12.62
CA PRO A 46 14.84 -16.28 -13.20
C PRO A 46 13.32 -16.17 -12.98
N GLY A 47 12.55 -16.36 -14.06
CA GLY A 47 11.09 -16.24 -14.00
C GLY A 47 10.61 -14.82 -13.67
N ARG A 48 11.41 -13.79 -13.98
CA ARG A 48 11.13 -12.36 -13.71
C ARG A 48 9.68 -11.97 -13.95
N ARG A 49 9.15 -12.29 -15.14
CA ARG A 49 7.76 -11.97 -15.49
C ARG A 49 6.76 -12.59 -14.52
N HIS A 50 6.87 -13.89 -14.27
CA HIS A 50 5.98 -14.58 -13.34
C HIS A 50 6.07 -14.04 -11.91
N ARG A 51 7.27 -13.67 -11.44
CA ARG A 51 7.45 -13.03 -10.14
C ARG A 51 6.80 -11.64 -10.09
N LEU A 52 6.97 -10.83 -11.13
CA LEU A 52 6.31 -9.52 -11.22
C LEU A 52 4.77 -9.66 -11.25
N ASP A 53 4.24 -10.65 -11.95
CA ASP A 53 2.80 -10.95 -11.97
C ASP A 53 2.31 -11.36 -10.57
N ALA A 54 3.05 -12.22 -9.86
CA ALA A 54 2.72 -12.62 -8.50
C ALA A 54 2.75 -11.44 -7.51
N LEU A 55 3.74 -10.55 -7.62
CA LEU A 55 3.81 -9.33 -6.81
C LEU A 55 2.69 -8.34 -7.14
N ALA A 56 2.26 -8.26 -8.40
CA ALA A 56 1.13 -7.43 -8.80
C ALA A 56 -0.19 -7.92 -8.16
N LEU A 57 -0.42 -9.24 -8.13
CA LEU A 57 -1.56 -9.83 -7.43
C LEU A 57 -1.49 -9.59 -5.92
N ALA A 58 -0.34 -9.87 -5.30
CA ALA A 58 -0.16 -9.63 -3.86
C ALA A 58 -0.37 -8.17 -3.48
N ARG A 59 0.05 -7.22 -4.34
CA ARG A 59 -0.21 -5.80 -4.14
C ARG A 59 -1.70 -5.47 -4.23
N ALA A 60 -2.43 -6.05 -5.19
CA ALA A 60 -3.87 -5.85 -5.32
C ALA A 60 -4.62 -6.36 -4.08
N ASP A 61 -4.30 -7.58 -3.61
CA ASP A 61 -4.91 -8.16 -2.41
C ASP A 61 -4.72 -7.27 -1.17
N LEU A 62 -3.51 -6.71 -0.99
CA LEU A 62 -3.22 -5.81 0.13
C LEU A 62 -3.93 -4.46 0.03
N LEU A 63 -4.17 -3.97 -1.19
CA LEU A 63 -4.96 -2.75 -1.40
C LEU A 63 -6.44 -2.98 -1.13
N ASP A 64 -6.96 -4.16 -1.52
CA ASP A 64 -8.32 -4.57 -1.20
C ASP A 64 -8.50 -4.72 0.33
N ASP A 65 -7.51 -5.29 1.03
CA ASP A 65 -7.48 -5.37 2.50
C ASP A 65 -7.49 -3.98 3.17
N LEU A 66 -6.73 -3.00 2.64
CA LEU A 66 -6.78 -1.62 3.15
C LEU A 66 -8.14 -0.97 2.90
N THR A 67 -8.71 -1.19 1.72
CA THR A 67 -10.03 -0.67 1.36
C THR A 67 -11.12 -1.25 2.26
N ALA A 68 -11.03 -2.54 2.61
CA ALA A 68 -11.95 -3.20 3.53
C ALA A 68 -11.85 -2.67 4.97
N LEU A 69 -10.70 -2.11 5.36
CA LEU A 69 -10.52 -1.42 6.64
C LEU A 69 -11.02 0.03 6.62
N GLY A 70 -11.43 0.56 5.47
CA GLY A 70 -11.75 1.97 5.31
C GLY A 70 -10.54 2.90 5.37
N ALA A 71 -9.32 2.34 5.21
CA ALA A 71 -8.10 3.11 5.16
C ALA A 71 -7.99 3.87 3.84
N ASP A 72 -7.45 5.08 3.89
CA ASP A 72 -7.17 5.82 2.67
C ASP A 72 -6.23 5.01 1.75
N PRO A 73 -6.53 4.92 0.45
CA PRO A 73 -5.63 4.26 -0.48
C PRO A 73 -4.28 4.98 -0.43
N PRO A 74 -3.15 4.23 -0.50
CA PRO A 74 -1.85 4.87 -0.60
C PRO A 74 -1.87 5.80 -1.82
N PRO A 75 -1.18 6.96 -1.74
CA PRO A 75 -1.15 7.89 -2.85
C PRO A 75 -0.75 7.10 -4.10
N ALA A 76 -1.65 7.05 -5.09
CA ALA A 76 -1.33 6.42 -6.36
C ALA A 76 -0.02 7.06 -6.81
N ALA A 77 1.03 6.26 -6.96
CA ALA A 77 2.32 6.74 -7.45
C ALA A 77 1.99 7.48 -8.73
N VAL A 78 2.02 8.82 -8.68
CA VAL A 78 1.66 9.66 -9.80
C VAL A 78 2.63 9.21 -10.87
N SER A 79 2.11 8.52 -11.89
CA SER A 79 2.82 8.39 -13.16
C SER A 79 2.98 9.81 -13.65
N GLN A 80 4.04 10.47 -13.20
CA GLN A 80 4.60 11.60 -13.88
C GLN A 80 5.10 11.01 -15.19
N ARG A 81 4.18 10.86 -16.14
CA ARG A 81 4.50 11.10 -17.53
C ARG A 81 5.09 12.50 -17.50
N THR A 82 6.42 12.58 -17.39
CA THR A 82 7.14 13.77 -17.83
C THR A 82 6.58 14.02 -19.23
N PRO A 83 5.80 15.10 -19.46
CA PRO A 83 5.48 15.44 -20.83
C PRO A 83 6.83 15.61 -21.51
N CYS A 84 7.13 14.81 -22.53
CA CYS A 84 8.25 15.08 -23.40
C CYS A 84 8.08 16.54 -23.82
N PRO A 85 9.00 17.46 -23.45
CA PRO A 85 8.95 18.78 -24.05
C PRO A 85 9.05 18.55 -25.56
N GLU A 86 8.05 19.09 -26.26
CA GLU A 86 7.83 18.87 -27.66
C GLU A 86 9.11 18.99 -28.48
N ALA A 87 9.19 18.12 -29.47
CA ALA A 87 10.24 18.07 -30.48
C ALA A 87 10.60 19.46 -31.00
N ASP A 88 11.78 19.97 -30.67
CA ASP A 88 12.43 21.00 -31.50
C ASP A 88 13.96 21.03 -31.39
N SER A 89 14.60 19.90 -31.09
CA SER A 89 16.07 19.79 -31.11
C SER A 89 16.54 18.37 -31.44
N CYS A 90 16.10 17.85 -32.57
CA CYS A 90 16.88 16.87 -33.34
C CYS A 90 17.25 17.53 -34.67
N ARG A 91 18.32 18.31 -34.65
CA ARG A 91 19.05 18.66 -35.87
C ARG A 91 20.54 18.69 -35.60
#